data_AF-A0A965LSL2-F1
#
_entry.id   AF-A0A965LSL2-F1
#
_cell.length_a   1.000
_cell.length_b   1.000
_cell.length_c   1.000
_cell.angle_alpha   90.00
_cell.angle_beta   90.00
_cell.angle_gamma   90.00
#
_symmetry.space_group_name_H-M   'P 1'
#
loop_
_entity.id
_entity.type
_entity.pdbx_description
1 polymer ?
#
loop_
_entity_poly.entity_id
_entity_poly.type
_entity_poly.pdbx_seq_one_letter_code
_entity_poly.pdbx_strand_id
1 'polypeptide(L)'
;MKLQEAIDYAKSHETTREMDFSDQERIFGTLLGSVPNIRAHTNGVVIYKGYLVAEFGDTSWADPTYSVAKSMLSTVAGIAVRDGLIKDLNATVGSTVKDGGYDSPRNAPITWKNHLNQESEWEGNMWGKPDNFIGHEAFGEGEM
;
A
#
# COMPACT_ATOMS: atom_id res chain seq x y z
N MET A 1 -0.73 -21.73 25.81
CA MET A 1 0.70 -21.40 26.07
C MET A 1 1.31 -20.65 24.88
N LYS A 2 1.37 -21.22 23.67
CA LYS A 2 2.04 -20.57 22.50
C LYS A 2 1.49 -19.19 22.07
N LEU A 3 0.18 -18.94 22.16
CA LEU A 3 -0.41 -17.68 21.71
C LEU A 3 0.00 -16.50 22.60
N GLN A 4 -0.05 -16.67 23.93
CA GLN A 4 0.34 -15.61 24.85
C GLN A 4 1.82 -15.27 24.71
N GLU A 5 2.70 -16.27 24.57
CA GLU A 5 4.13 -16.07 24.33
C GLU A 5 4.40 -15.26 23.05
N ALA A 6 3.67 -15.53 21.97
CA ALA A 6 3.79 -14.76 20.72
C ALA A 6 3.31 -13.31 20.87
N ILE A 7 2.24 -13.08 21.64
CA ILE A 7 1.74 -11.74 21.95
C ILE A 7 2.75 -10.98 22.80
N ASP A 8 3.29 -11.61 23.85
CA ASP A 8 4.29 -11.00 24.73
C ASP A 8 5.56 -10.66 23.94
N TYR A 9 5.97 -11.53 23.02
CA TYR A 9 7.05 -11.25 22.06
C TYR A 9 6.73 -10.03 21.20
N ALA A 10 5.57 -9.97 20.55
CA ALA A 10 5.21 -8.82 19.71
C ALA A 10 5.23 -7.51 20.52
N LYS A 11 4.64 -7.51 21.71
CA LYS A 11 4.60 -6.33 22.61
C LYS A 11 5.99 -5.90 23.09
N SER A 12 6.95 -6.81 23.21
CA SER A 12 8.33 -6.47 23.61
C SER A 12 9.23 -6.07 22.45
N HIS A 13 8.76 -6.16 21.20
CA HIS A 13 9.52 -5.85 19.98
C HIS A 13 8.87 -4.68 19.21
N GLU A 14 8.51 -3.63 19.94
CA GLU A 14 8.07 -2.37 19.35
C GLU A 14 9.14 -1.81 18.41
N THR A 15 8.70 -1.20 17.30
CA THR A 15 9.60 -0.51 16.38
C THR A 15 10.30 0.67 17.05
N THR A 16 11.56 0.92 16.68
CA THR A 16 12.31 2.10 17.13
C THR A 16 12.02 3.34 16.28
N ARG A 17 11.05 3.27 15.36
CA ARG A 17 10.63 4.41 14.55
C ARG A 17 9.99 5.49 15.41
N GLU A 18 10.20 6.73 14.98
CA GLU A 18 9.70 7.92 15.66
C GLU A 18 8.19 7.85 15.85
N MET A 19 7.72 8.26 17.02
CA MET A 19 6.30 8.18 17.34
C MET A 19 5.49 9.21 16.54
N ASP A 20 6.08 10.35 16.22
CA ASP A 20 5.42 11.51 15.62
C ASP A 20 5.48 11.53 14.08
N PHE A 21 5.93 10.44 13.46
CA PHE A 21 6.11 10.33 12.01
C PHE A 21 7.09 11.36 11.41
N SER A 22 7.94 12.01 12.23
CA SER A 22 8.98 12.94 11.75
C SER A 22 10.00 12.29 10.81
N ASP A 23 10.09 10.96 10.81
CA ASP A 23 10.93 10.18 9.92
C ASP A 23 10.33 9.92 8.53
N GLN A 24 9.04 10.21 8.28
CA GLN A 24 8.36 9.81 7.04
C GLN A 24 8.97 10.46 5.81
N GLU A 25 9.14 11.79 5.81
CA GLU A 25 9.66 12.48 4.63
C GLU A 25 11.13 12.15 4.39
N ARG A 26 11.90 11.97 5.47
CA ARG A 26 13.29 11.50 5.35
C ARG A 26 13.36 10.11 4.70
N ILE A 27 12.51 9.18 5.11
CA ILE A 27 12.58 7.78 4.65
C ILE A 27 11.90 7.59 3.28
N PHE A 28 10.74 8.20 3.07
CA PHE A 28 9.83 7.92 1.94
C PHE A 28 9.61 9.11 1.00
N GLY A 29 10.23 10.25 1.27
CA GLY A 29 10.04 11.51 0.54
C GLY A 29 8.71 12.19 0.84
N THR A 30 8.38 13.22 0.05
CA THR A 30 7.21 14.08 0.25
C THR A 30 5.93 13.29 0.47
N LEU A 31 5.18 13.68 1.49
CA LEU A 31 3.87 13.11 1.78
C LEU A 31 2.85 13.51 0.71
N LEU A 32 2.10 12.51 0.20
CA LEU A 32 1.01 12.75 -0.76
C LEU A 32 -0.35 13.03 -0.09
N GLY A 33 -0.41 12.93 1.24
CA GLY A 33 -1.62 13.11 2.03
C GLY A 33 -1.30 13.19 3.51
N SER A 34 -2.32 13.55 4.30
CA SER A 34 -2.18 13.68 5.75
C SER A 34 -1.89 12.33 6.42
N VAL A 35 -1.02 12.37 7.42
CA VAL A 35 -0.76 11.26 8.36
C VAL A 35 -1.19 11.70 9.77
N PRO A 36 -1.48 10.76 10.69
CA PRO A 36 -1.69 11.11 12.10
C PRO A 36 -0.47 11.84 12.68
N ASN A 37 -0.66 12.61 13.75
CA ASN A 37 0.46 13.27 14.44
C ASN A 37 1.24 12.34 15.37
N ILE A 38 0.70 11.14 15.65
CA ILE A 38 1.34 10.13 16.46
C ILE A 38 0.91 8.75 15.96
N ARG A 39 1.85 7.81 15.88
CA ARG A 39 1.57 6.40 15.58
C ARG A 39 1.00 5.67 16.79
N ALA A 40 0.31 4.57 16.57
CA ALA A 40 0.03 3.65 17.67
C ALA A 40 1.31 2.97 18.17
N HIS A 41 1.27 2.57 19.44
CA HIS A 41 2.10 1.49 19.92
C HIS A 41 1.70 0.17 19.27
N THR A 42 2.58 -0.83 19.35
CA THR A 42 2.36 -2.16 18.81
C THR A 42 1.01 -2.72 19.28
N ASN A 43 0.12 -2.94 18.31
CA ASN A 43 -1.24 -3.41 18.51
C ASN A 43 -1.54 -4.57 17.55
N GLY A 44 -2.62 -5.30 17.81
CA GLY A 44 -3.02 -6.39 16.93
C GLY A 44 -4.23 -7.19 17.41
N VAL A 45 -4.84 -7.88 16.44
CA VAL A 45 -5.92 -8.84 16.67
C VAL A 45 -5.52 -10.20 16.12
N VAL A 46 -5.94 -11.26 16.79
CA VAL A 46 -5.81 -12.63 16.29
C VAL A 46 -7.21 -13.21 16.15
N ILE A 47 -7.57 -13.55 14.91
CA ILE A 47 -8.87 -14.12 14.57
C ILE A 47 -8.67 -15.58 14.19
N TYR A 48 -9.40 -16.49 14.83
CA TYR A 48 -9.39 -17.91 14.52
C TYR A 48 -10.81 -18.42 14.32
N LYS A 49 -11.09 -18.96 13.13
CA LYS A 49 -12.43 -19.46 12.74
C LYS A 49 -13.56 -18.43 12.95
N GLY A 50 -13.27 -17.15 12.71
CA GLY A 50 -14.23 -16.06 12.87
C GLY A 50 -14.38 -15.53 14.30
N TYR A 51 -13.63 -16.06 15.28
CA TYR A 51 -13.62 -15.57 16.66
C TYR A 51 -12.37 -14.75 16.95
N LEU A 52 -12.53 -13.62 17.61
CA LEU A 52 -11.42 -12.88 18.22
C LEU A 52 -10.88 -13.70 19.39
N VAL A 53 -9.68 -14.24 19.25
CA VAL A 53 -9.04 -15.09 20.27
C VAL A 53 -7.93 -14.37 21.02
N ALA A 54 -7.48 -13.22 20.52
CA ALA A 54 -6.63 -12.29 21.25
C ALA A 54 -6.69 -10.89 20.64
N GLU A 55 -6.46 -9.90 21.49
CA GLU A 55 -6.38 -8.48 21.15
C GLU A 55 -5.39 -7.80 22.09
N PHE A 56 -4.54 -6.92 21.56
CA PHE A 56 -3.56 -6.17 22.36
C PHE A 56 -3.26 -4.80 21.73
N GLY A 57 -2.93 -3.83 22.57
CA GLY A 57 -2.75 -2.43 22.16
C GLY A 57 -4.06 -1.74 21.81
N ASP A 58 -3.97 -0.56 21.18
CA ASP A 58 -5.14 0.16 20.65
C ASP A 58 -5.37 -0.22 19.19
N THR A 59 -6.22 -1.21 18.97
CA THR A 59 -6.59 -1.74 17.65
C THR A 59 -7.56 -0.85 16.88
N SER A 60 -8.07 0.21 17.51
CA SER A 60 -8.95 1.20 16.88
C SER A 60 -8.18 2.38 16.29
N TRP A 61 -6.90 2.50 16.59
CA TRP A 61 -6.04 3.57 16.09
C TRP A 61 -5.80 3.44 14.58
N ALA A 62 -5.86 4.58 13.88
CA ALA A 62 -5.61 4.64 12.45
C ALA A 62 -4.16 5.02 12.18
N ASP A 63 -3.39 4.11 11.58
CA ASP A 63 -2.02 4.32 11.14
C ASP A 63 -1.85 4.08 9.63
N PRO A 64 -0.80 4.66 9.01
CA PRO A 64 -0.39 4.27 7.66
C PRO A 64 -0.08 2.77 7.60
N THR A 65 -0.84 2.03 6.79
CA THR A 65 -0.67 0.57 6.62
C THR A 65 0.29 0.20 5.49
N TYR A 66 0.90 1.21 4.84
CA TYR A 66 1.85 1.05 3.75
C TYR A 66 1.32 0.10 2.65
N SER A 67 2.06 -0.96 2.32
CA SER A 67 1.70 -1.86 1.22
C SER A 67 0.47 -2.74 1.49
N VAL A 68 -0.10 -2.74 2.70
CA VAL A 68 -1.44 -3.34 2.92
C VAL A 68 -2.48 -2.68 2.00
N ALA A 69 -2.31 -1.40 1.66
CA ALA A 69 -3.14 -0.69 0.70
C ALA A 69 -3.26 -1.43 -0.65
N LYS A 70 -2.24 -2.18 -1.10
CA LYS A 70 -2.29 -2.97 -2.35
C LYS A 70 -3.32 -4.10 -2.28
N SER A 71 -3.50 -4.72 -1.11
CA SER A 71 -4.52 -5.75 -0.90
C SER A 71 -5.93 -5.15 -0.93
N MET A 72 -6.09 -3.95 -0.36
CA MET A 72 -7.35 -3.21 -0.44
C MET A 72 -7.68 -2.83 -1.90
N LEU A 73 -6.72 -2.31 -2.66
CA LEU A 73 -6.87 -2.00 -4.08
C LEU A 73 -7.20 -3.25 -4.91
N SER A 74 -6.58 -4.39 -4.63
CA SER A 74 -6.89 -5.67 -5.29
C SER A 74 -8.35 -6.11 -5.03
N THR A 75 -8.86 -5.86 -3.82
CA THR A 75 -10.26 -6.12 -3.48
C THR A 75 -11.21 -5.20 -4.25
N VAL A 76 -10.88 -3.91 -4.36
CA VAL A 76 -11.66 -2.95 -5.17
C VAL A 76 -11.66 -3.35 -6.65
N ALA A 77 -10.53 -3.80 -7.19
CA ALA A 77 -10.46 -4.32 -8.55
C ALA A 77 -11.35 -5.57 -8.74
N GLY A 78 -11.38 -6.47 -7.76
CA GLY A 78 -12.30 -7.63 -7.76
C GLY A 78 -13.77 -7.21 -7.78
N ILE A 79 -14.14 -6.16 -7.04
CA ILE A 79 -15.49 -5.57 -7.09
C ILE A 79 -15.77 -4.97 -8.48
N ALA A 80 -14.82 -4.26 -9.07
CA ALA A 80 -14.96 -3.70 -10.41
C ALA A 80 -15.14 -4.77 -11.50
N VAL A 81 -14.48 -5.93 -11.37
CA VAL A 81 -14.70 -7.10 -12.23
C VAL A 81 -16.11 -7.65 -12.03
N ARG A 82 -16.52 -7.88 -10.78
CA ARG A 82 -17.88 -8.36 -10.44
C ARG A 82 -18.96 -7.48 -11.04
N ASP A 83 -18.77 -6.16 -10.98
CA ASP A 83 -19.75 -5.16 -11.43
C ASP A 83 -19.62 -4.85 -12.94
N GLY A 84 -18.73 -5.55 -13.66
CA GLY A 84 -18.57 -5.42 -15.12
C GLY A 84 -17.90 -4.12 -15.58
N LEU A 85 -17.28 -3.38 -14.66
CA LEU A 85 -16.48 -2.18 -14.97
C LEU A 85 -15.13 -2.57 -15.58
N ILE A 86 -14.52 -3.65 -15.09
CA ILE A 86 -13.37 -4.31 -15.72
C ILE A 86 -13.86 -5.64 -16.31
N LYS A 87 -14.08 -5.65 -17.63
CA LYS A 87 -14.71 -6.79 -18.33
C LYS A 87 -13.75 -7.94 -18.64
N ASP A 88 -12.49 -7.62 -18.87
CA ASP A 88 -11.44 -8.58 -19.20
C ASP A 88 -10.11 -8.10 -18.60
N LEU A 89 -9.48 -8.95 -17.79
CA LEU A 89 -8.19 -8.63 -17.18
C LEU A 89 -7.05 -8.59 -18.21
N ASN A 90 -7.22 -9.23 -19.37
CA ASN A 90 -6.24 -9.20 -20.46
C ASN A 90 -6.46 -8.00 -21.39
N ALA A 91 -7.51 -7.20 -21.19
CA ALA A 91 -7.67 -5.94 -21.93
C ALA A 91 -6.63 -4.92 -21.46
N THR A 92 -6.16 -4.09 -22.38
CA THR A 92 -5.25 -3.00 -22.07
C THR A 92 -5.95 -1.98 -21.18
N VAL A 93 -5.26 -1.45 -20.17
CA VAL A 93 -5.84 -0.44 -19.26
C VAL A 93 -6.24 0.81 -20.03
N GLY A 94 -5.42 1.20 -21.01
CA GLY A 94 -5.67 2.30 -21.93
C GLY A 94 -6.93 2.15 -22.79
N SER A 95 -7.56 0.97 -22.86
CA SER A 95 -8.88 0.82 -23.51
C SER A 95 -10.01 1.50 -22.72
N THR A 96 -9.85 1.59 -21.40
CA THR A 96 -10.84 2.09 -20.44
C THR A 96 -10.42 3.40 -19.76
N VAL A 97 -9.15 3.54 -19.38
CA VAL A 97 -8.61 4.73 -18.72
C VAL A 97 -8.00 5.64 -19.77
N LYS A 98 -8.41 6.92 -19.79
CA LYS A 98 -8.08 7.90 -20.85
C LYS A 98 -7.42 9.16 -20.30
N ASP A 99 -6.64 9.01 -19.23
CA ASP A 99 -5.90 10.09 -18.56
C ASP A 99 -4.53 10.40 -19.20
N GLY A 100 -4.19 9.71 -20.30
CA GLY A 100 -2.92 9.83 -21.00
C GLY A 100 -1.83 8.89 -20.49
N GLY A 101 -2.03 8.20 -19.36
CA GLY A 101 -1.02 7.34 -18.75
C GLY A 101 -0.63 6.10 -19.57
N TYR A 102 -1.40 5.77 -20.62
CA TYR A 102 -1.19 4.58 -21.47
C TYR A 102 -1.04 4.92 -22.96
N ASP A 103 -0.78 6.18 -23.30
CA ASP A 103 -0.68 6.63 -24.70
C ASP A 103 0.69 6.34 -25.33
N SER A 104 1.74 6.09 -24.51
CA SER A 104 3.09 5.78 -24.99
C SER A 104 3.18 4.36 -25.56
N PRO A 105 4.08 4.09 -26.52
CA PRO A 105 4.31 2.73 -27.00
C PRO A 105 4.69 1.73 -25.90
N ARG A 106 5.38 2.18 -24.83
CA ARG A 106 5.75 1.33 -23.68
C ARG A 106 4.52 0.94 -22.85
N ASN A 107 3.64 1.90 -22.56
CA ASN A 107 2.51 1.67 -21.66
C ASN A 107 1.25 1.15 -22.38
N ALA A 108 1.08 1.43 -23.67
CA ALA A 108 -0.07 1.00 -24.47
C ALA A 108 -0.40 -0.51 -24.37
N PRO A 109 0.57 -1.45 -24.34
CA PRO A 109 0.25 -2.88 -24.22
C PRO A 109 -0.09 -3.33 -22.78
N ILE A 110 0.05 -2.47 -21.76
CA ILE A 110 -0.15 -2.87 -20.36
C ILE A 110 -1.62 -3.23 -20.11
N THR A 111 -1.83 -4.44 -19.57
CA THR A 111 -3.14 -4.98 -19.23
C THR A 111 -3.47 -4.79 -17.75
N TRP A 112 -4.75 -4.91 -17.40
CA TRP A 112 -5.18 -4.96 -16.00
C TRP A 112 -4.48 -6.10 -15.23
N LYS A 113 -4.28 -7.25 -15.86
CA LYS A 113 -3.56 -8.39 -15.29
C LYS A 113 -2.11 -8.04 -14.95
N ASN A 114 -1.41 -7.27 -15.79
CA ASN A 114 -0.04 -6.86 -15.49
C ASN A 114 0.03 -6.01 -14.22
N HIS A 115 -0.90 -5.06 -14.04
CA HIS A 115 -0.96 -4.27 -12.80
C HIS A 115 -1.26 -5.12 -11.57
N LEU A 116 -2.24 -6.03 -11.66
CA LEU A 116 -2.64 -6.88 -10.54
C LEU A 116 -1.57 -7.90 -10.14
N ASN A 117 -0.62 -8.20 -11.04
CA ASN A 117 0.51 -9.08 -10.78
C ASN A 117 1.85 -8.36 -10.54
N GLN A 118 1.88 -7.01 -10.58
CA GLN A 118 3.10 -6.21 -10.46
C GLN A 118 4.14 -6.48 -11.57
N GLU A 119 3.68 -6.68 -12.80
CA GLU A 119 4.51 -7.00 -13.97
C GLU A 119 4.31 -6.00 -15.12
N SER A 120 3.83 -4.79 -14.84
CA SER A 120 3.50 -3.80 -15.88
C SER A 120 4.71 -3.03 -16.39
N GLU A 121 5.72 -2.85 -15.55
CA GLU A 121 6.84 -1.92 -15.79
C GLU A 121 6.38 -0.56 -16.36
N TRP A 122 5.28 -0.04 -15.82
CA TRP A 122 4.67 1.20 -16.27
C TRP A 122 5.62 2.38 -16.06
N GLU A 123 5.77 3.25 -17.07
CA GLU A 123 6.53 4.51 -16.99
C GLU A 123 5.63 5.72 -16.84
N GLY A 124 6.06 6.70 -16.06
CA GLY A 124 5.45 8.01 -16.05
C GLY A 124 5.54 8.70 -14.70
N ASN A 125 4.56 9.55 -14.42
CA ASN A 125 4.47 10.26 -13.17
C ASN A 125 3.06 10.11 -12.60
N MET A 126 2.95 9.79 -11.31
CA MET A 126 1.69 9.69 -10.60
C MET A 126 1.72 10.58 -9.37
N TRP A 127 0.78 11.53 -9.31
CA TRP A 127 0.68 12.54 -8.24
C TRP A 127 1.98 13.32 -7.97
N GLY A 128 2.74 13.62 -9.01
CA GLY A 128 4.02 14.32 -8.90
C GLY A 128 5.23 13.39 -8.68
N LYS A 129 5.03 12.09 -8.39
CA LYS A 129 6.13 11.14 -8.19
C LYS A 129 6.46 10.36 -9.48
N PRO A 130 7.70 10.39 -9.98
CA PRO A 130 8.10 9.62 -11.16
C PRO A 130 8.20 8.11 -10.85
N ASP A 131 8.05 7.25 -11.84
CA ASP A 131 8.17 5.79 -11.67
C ASP A 131 9.62 5.31 -11.42
N ASN A 132 10.60 6.15 -11.75
CA ASN A 132 12.02 5.81 -11.77
C ASN A 132 12.72 5.92 -10.41
N PHE A 133 12.03 6.29 -9.34
CA PHE A 133 12.60 6.49 -7.99
C PHE A 133 13.78 7.49 -7.93
N ILE A 134 13.91 8.38 -8.92
CA ILE A 134 14.94 9.41 -8.91
C ILE A 134 14.40 10.68 -8.24
N GLY A 135 15.16 11.19 -7.27
CA GLY A 135 14.94 12.48 -6.63
C GLY A 135 14.62 12.37 -5.14
N HIS A 136 15.59 12.78 -4.32
CA HIS A 136 15.52 12.75 -2.87
C HIS A 136 14.26 13.38 -2.28
N GLU A 137 13.77 14.48 -2.84
CA GLU A 137 12.53 15.10 -2.38
C GLU A 137 11.34 14.13 -2.50
N ALA A 138 11.22 13.41 -3.62
CA ALA A 138 10.09 12.52 -3.88
C ALA A 138 10.20 11.17 -3.14
N PHE A 139 11.41 10.67 -2.88
CA PHE A 139 11.63 9.30 -2.39
C PHE A 139 12.41 9.19 -1.06
N GLY A 140 13.01 10.28 -0.56
CA GLY A 140 13.84 10.26 0.63
C GLY A 140 14.99 9.26 0.49
N GLU A 141 15.22 8.47 1.53
CA GLU A 141 16.21 7.38 1.54
C GLU A 141 15.87 6.21 0.59
N GLY A 142 14.68 6.20 0.00
CA GLY A 142 14.27 5.22 -1.01
C GLY A 142 14.66 5.57 -2.44
N GLU A 143 15.38 6.66 -2.68
CA GLU A 143 15.85 7.03 -4.02
C GLU A 143 16.87 6.00 -4.59
N MET A 144 16.90 5.87 -5.92
CA MET A 144 17.85 5.01 -6.65
C MET A 144 19.12 5.74 -7.10
#